data_AF-A0A838VH96-F1
#
_entry.id   AF-A0A838VH96-F1
#
_cell.length_a   1.000
_cell.length_b   1.000
_cell.length_c   1.000
_cell.angle_alpha   90.00
_cell.angle_beta   90.00
_cell.angle_gamma   90.00
#
_symmetry.space_group_name_H-M   'P 1'
#
loop_
_entity.id
_entity.type
_entity.pdbx_description
1 polymer ?
#
loop_
_entity_poly.entity_id
_entity_poly.type
_entity_poly.pdbx_seq_one_letter_code
_entity_poly.pdbx_strand_id
1 'polypeptide(L)' 'MNLSPIYQEQLAKAKQEAVKQVERATALNLLRFRFGTLDEQLNAIVDNVLLLPLEEFTPLLLQLSREELLERFSAR' A
#
# COMPACT_ATOMS: atom_id res chain seq x y z
N MET A 1 -17.25 -31.74 -6.22
CA MET A 1 -18.15 -30.64 -5.79
C MET A 1 -17.78 -29.41 -6.60
N ASN A 2 -18.66 -28.95 -7.48
CA ASN A 2 -18.43 -27.72 -8.24
C ASN A 2 -18.96 -26.55 -7.40
N LEU A 3 -18.05 -25.67 -6.94
CA LEU A 3 -18.43 -24.50 -6.15
C LEU A 3 -19.26 -23.56 -7.04
N SER A 4 -20.30 -22.93 -6.49
CA SER A 4 -21.11 -21.98 -7.25
C SER A 4 -20.26 -20.79 -7.71
N PRO A 5 -20.55 -20.16 -8.86
CA PRO A 5 -19.81 -19.00 -9.38
C PRO A 5 -19.67 -17.88 -8.35
N ILE A 6 -20.71 -17.67 -7.53
CA ILE A 6 -20.73 -16.68 -6.45
C ILE A 6 -19.66 -16.99 -5.39
N TYR A 7 -19.51 -18.25 -5.00
CA TYR A 7 -18.50 -18.62 -4.00
C TYR A 7 -17.07 -18.37 -4.52
N GLN A 8 -16.82 -18.66 -5.80
CA GLN A 8 -15.52 -18.41 -6.44
C GLN A 8 -15.20 -16.90 -6.48
N GLU A 9 -16.19 -16.08 -6.82
CA GLU A 9 -16.05 -14.62 -6.83
C GLU A 9 -15.75 -14.07 -5.43
N GLN A 10 -16.47 -14.53 -4.40
CA GLN A 10 -16.25 -14.11 -3.02
C GLN A 10 -14.86 -14.51 -2.53
N LEU A 11 -14.39 -15.72 -2.87
CA LEU A 11 -13.04 -16.16 -2.53
C LEU A 11 -11.96 -15.31 -3.23
N ALA A 12 -12.18 -14.94 -4.49
CA ALA A 12 -11.26 -14.07 -5.23
C ALA A 12 -11.19 -12.67 -4.61
N LYS A 13 -12.33 -12.07 -4.25
CA LYS A 13 -12.39 -10.77 -3.56
C LYS A 13 -11.67 -10.81 -2.21
N ALA A 14 -11.92 -11.84 -1.40
CA ALA A 14 -11.27 -12.01 -0.10
C ALA A 14 -9.74 -12.10 -0.23
N LYS A 15 -9.25 -12.83 -1.24
CA LYS A 15 -7.81 -12.90 -1.53
C LYS A 15 -7.24 -11.54 -1.94
N GLN A 16 -7.92 -10.80 -2.82
CA GLN A 16 -7.48 -9.47 -3.22
C GLN A 16 -7.45 -8.49 -2.05
N GLU A 17 -8.46 -8.54 -1.17
CA GLU A 17 -8.52 -7.67 0.01
C GLU A 17 -7.40 -8.00 1.00
N ALA A 18 -7.10 -9.29 1.22
CA ALA A 18 -5.98 -9.70 2.05
C ALA A 18 -4.63 -9.20 1.50
N VAL A 19 -4.43 -9.25 0.17
CA VAL A 19 -3.22 -8.71 -0.47
C VAL A 19 -3.10 -7.20 -0.23
N LYS A 20 -4.18 -6.44 -0.49
CA LYS A 20 -4.18 -4.98 -0.27
C LYS A 20 -3.88 -4.59 1.18
N GLN A 21 -4.40 -5.37 2.15
CA GLN A 21 -4.13 -5.13 3.56
C GLN A 21 -2.65 -5.38 3.90
N VAL A 22 -2.04 -6.43 3.34
CA VAL A 22 -0.62 -6.74 3.53
C VAL A 22 0.26 -5.67 2.88
N GLU A 23 -0.06 -5.23 1.66
CA GLU A 23 0.67 -4.16 0.98
C GLU A 23 0.60 -2.85 1.78
N ARG A 24 -0.59 -2.48 2.27
CA ARG A 24 -0.77 -1.31 3.15
C ARG A 24 0.05 -1.43 4.43
N ALA A 25 -0.04 -2.55 5.13
CA ALA A 25 0.73 -2.77 6.35
C ALA A 25 2.25 -2.69 6.08
N THR A 26 2.70 -3.19 4.93
CA THR A 26 4.10 -3.14 4.51
C THR A 26 4.55 -1.69 4.27
N ALA A 27 3.78 -0.90 3.52
CA ALA A 27 4.07 0.52 3.29
C ALA A 27 4.15 1.31 4.60
N LEU A 28 3.16 1.15 5.49
CA LEU A 28 3.13 1.82 6.80
C LEU A 28 4.34 1.44 7.67
N ASN A 29 4.67 0.16 7.72
CA ASN A 29 5.81 -0.34 8.50
C ASN A 29 7.14 0.20 7.97
N LEU A 30 7.32 0.25 6.65
CA LEU A 30 8.51 0.81 6.02
C LEU A 30 8.66 2.30 6.32
N LEU A 31 7.60 3.08 6.16
CA LEU A 31 7.60 4.51 6.46
C LEU A 31 7.94 4.77 7.94
N ARG A 32 7.34 4.01 8.86
CA ARG A 32 7.65 4.08 10.29
C ARG A 32 9.10 3.69 10.58
N PHE A 33 9.62 2.65 9.92
CA PHE A 33 11.01 2.23 10.08
C PHE A 33 11.99 3.31 9.61
N ARG A 34 11.70 4.00 8.49
CA ARG A 34 12.59 5.02 7.92
C ARG A 34 12.52 6.38 8.62
N PHE A 35 11.31 6.82 8.96
CA PHE A 35 11.06 8.18 9.44
C PHE A 35 10.73 8.23 10.95
N GLY A 36 10.72 7.08 11.62
CA GLY A 36 10.44 6.96 13.05
C GLY A 36 8.95 7.00 13.36
N THR A 37 8.32 8.17 13.24
CA THR A 37 6.88 8.32 13.47
C THR A 37 6.15 8.55 12.16
N LEU A 38 5.00 7.91 12.00
CA LEU A 38 4.13 8.14 10.86
C LEU A 38 3.14 9.26 11.19
N ASP A 39 3.38 10.44 10.63
CA ASP A 39 2.48 11.58 10.75
C ASP A 39 1.28 11.48 9.78
N GLU A 40 0.30 12.38 9.94
CA GLU A 40 -0.90 12.41 9.10
C GLU A 40 -0.59 12.62 7.62
N GLN A 41 0.47 13.38 7.29
CA GLN A 41 0.86 13.66 5.91
C GLN A 41 1.37 12.38 5.24
N LEU A 42 2.24 11.64 5.92
CA LEU A 42 2.76 10.37 5.41
C LEU A 42 1.68 9.29 5.36
N ASN A 43 0.73 9.29 6.29
CA ASN A 43 -0.40 8.37 6.24
C ASN A 43 -1.35 8.68 5.06
N ALA A 44 -1.57 9.96 4.73
CA ALA A 44 -2.44 10.39 3.63
C ALA A 44 -1.93 9.96 2.25
N ILE A 45 -0.61 9.83 2.05
CA ILE A 45 -0.05 9.42 0.75
C ILE A 45 -0.08 7.92 0.50
N VAL A 46 -0.31 7.09 1.52
CA VAL A 46 -0.19 5.62 1.42
C VAL A 46 -1.13 5.07 0.35
N ASP A 47 -2.36 5.54 0.28
CA ASP A 47 -3.32 5.08 -0.74
C ASP A 47 -2.85 5.38 -2.16
N ASN A 48 -2.20 6.54 -2.39
CA ASN A 48 -1.64 6.91 -3.69
C ASN A 48 -0.39 6.08 -4.03
N VAL A 49 0.43 5.76 -3.03
CA VAL A 49 1.61 4.89 -3.18
C VAL A 49 1.20 3.48 -3.60
N LEU A 50 0.13 2.94 -3.00
CA LEU A 50 -0.38 1.59 -3.27
C LEU A 50 -1.12 1.44 -4.62
N LEU A 51 -1.26 2.52 -5.40
CA LEU A 51 -1.66 2.42 -6.80
C LEU A 51 -0.55 1.82 -7.68
N LEU A 52 0.69 1.87 -7.19
CA LEU A 52 1.84 1.22 -7.83
C LEU A 52 1.98 -0.22 -7.32
N PRO A 53 2.49 -1.15 -8.13
CA PRO A 53 2.79 -2.50 -7.68
C PRO A 53 3.92 -2.54 -6.65
N LEU A 54 4.01 -3.62 -5.88
CA LEU A 54 4.98 -3.82 -4.81
C LEU A 54 6.43 -3.55 -5.24
N GLU A 55 6.79 -4.02 -6.42
CA GLU A 55 8.14 -3.88 -6.99
C GLU A 55 8.47 -2.42 -7.35
N GLU A 56 7.46 -1.58 -7.56
CA GLU A 56 7.63 -0.17 -7.88
C GLU A 56 7.56 0.71 -6.63
N PHE A 57 6.61 0.50 -5.71
CA PHE A 57 6.50 1.38 -4.56
C PHE A 57 7.59 1.14 -3.52
N THR A 58 8.03 -0.11 -3.32
CA THR A 58 9.04 -0.46 -2.31
C THR A 58 10.34 0.32 -2.48
N PRO A 59 10.99 0.36 -3.67
CA PRO A 59 12.20 1.15 -3.84
C PRO A 59 11.97 2.65 -3.64
N LEU A 60 10.82 3.19 -4.07
CA LEU A 60 10.49 4.61 -3.83
C LEU A 60 10.40 4.92 -2.34
N LEU A 61 9.70 4.06 -1.59
CA LEU A 61 9.59 4.17 -0.14
C LEU A 61 10.91 3.96 0.59
N LEU A 62 11.96 3.39 -0.04
CA LEU A 62 13.29 3.19 0.56
C LEU A 62 14.30 4.26 0.17
N GLN A 63 14.15 4.86 -1.01
CA GLN A 63 15.14 5.76 -1.60
C GLN A 63 14.79 7.23 -1.41
N LEU A 64 13.51 7.60 -1.55
CA LEU A 64 13.09 9.01 -1.50
C LEU A 64 13.12 9.54 -0.06
N SER A 65 13.43 10.81 0.10
CA SER A 65 13.23 11.55 1.35
C SER A 65 11.74 11.69 1.68
N ARG A 66 11.44 12.11 2.91
CA ARG A 66 10.07 12.39 3.35
C ARG A 66 9.43 13.45 2.45
N GLU A 67 10.16 14.52 2.16
CA GLU A 67 9.69 15.66 1.38
C GLU A 67 9.42 15.26 -0.07
N GLU A 68 10.30 14.47 -0.70
CA GLU A 68 10.10 13.96 -2.06
C GLU A 68 8.90 13.00 -2.14
N LEU A 69 8.68 12.17 -1.12
CA LEU A 69 7.49 11.30 -1.04
C LEU A 69 6.21 12.13 -0.98
N LEU A 70 6.20 13.16 -0.14
CA LEU A 70 5.06 14.06 -0.04
C LEU A 70 4.86 14.83 -1.35
N GLU A 71 5.89 15.44 -1.92
CA GLU A 71 5.77 16.15 -3.20
C GLU A 71 5.21 15.25 -4.31
N ARG A 72 5.64 14.00 -4.35
CA ARG A 72 5.22 13.04 -5.38
C ARG A 72 3.80 12.49 -5.19
N PHE A 73 3.33 12.33 -3.95
CA PHE A 73 2.09 11.59 -3.65
C PHE A 73 1.02 12.38 -2.88
N SER A 74 1.29 13.62 -2.43
CA SER A 74 0.34 14.44 -1.65
C SER A 74 -0.77 15.09 -2.47
N ALA A 75 -0.70 15.03 -3.80
CA ALA A 75 -1.75 15.54 -4.66
C ALA A 75 -1.78 14.77 -5.99
N ARG A 76 -2.79 13.92 -6.13
CA ARG A 76 -3.47 13.68 -7.40
C ARG A 76 -4.96 13.72 -7.15
#